data_AF-A0A3D3VS05-F1
#
_entry.id   AF-A0A3D3VS05-F1
#
_cell.length_a   1.000
_cell.length_b   1.000
_cell.length_c   1.000
_cell.angle_alpha   90.00
_cell.angle_beta   90.00
_cell.angle_gamma   90.00
#
_symmetry.space_group_name_H-M   'P 1'
#
loop_
_entity.id
_entity.type
_entity.pdbx_description
1 polymer ?
#
loop_
_entity_poly.entity_id
_entity_poly.type
_entity_poly.pdbx_seq_one_letter_code
_entity_poly.pdbx_strand_id
1 'polypeptide(L)'
;MRRSNALLMALFFLAAATAALSADLETVLQERTVVIYPEGQVLGNMVIGARAKMEFIYVDKVLAHAIRGVEMVPDWLSWYSRHWGTEEIKGKALFIIRYEANKPWSFDPADISIGGRSLERKDILTDKAFIVEGDLPSGTVGILSVAVPSELASPGKATVISYLEDTVEWTVPAK
;
A
#
# COMPACT_ATOMS: atom_id res chain seq x y z
N MET A 1 -35.08 28.00 22.72
CA MET A 1 -33.89 28.21 21.84
C MET A 1 -32.57 27.64 22.41
N ARG A 2 -32.56 26.75 23.43
CA ARG A 2 -31.32 26.16 24.00
C ARG A 2 -30.86 24.83 23.35
N ARG A 3 -31.68 24.22 22.49
CA ARG A 3 -31.37 22.91 21.87
C ARG A 3 -30.50 22.99 20.61
N SER A 4 -30.47 24.14 19.92
CA SER A 4 -29.69 24.32 18.68
C SER A 4 -28.18 24.36 18.91
N ASN A 5 -27.72 24.97 20.01
CA ASN A 5 -26.28 25.11 20.26
C ASN A 5 -25.64 23.77 20.67
N ALA A 6 -26.39 22.88 21.33
CA ALA A 6 -25.93 21.55 21.67
C ALA A 6 -25.79 20.64 20.43
N LEU A 7 -26.69 20.77 19.46
CA LEU A 7 -26.62 20.04 18.19
C LEU A 7 -25.43 20.50 17.35
N LEU A 8 -25.18 21.82 17.31
CA LEU A 8 -24.04 22.39 16.58
C LEU A 8 -22.70 21.98 17.21
N MET A 9 -22.58 22.03 18.55
CA MET A 9 -21.40 21.52 19.26
C MET A 9 -21.18 20.02 19.01
N ALA A 10 -22.23 19.19 19.08
CA ALA A 10 -22.10 17.76 18.82
C ALA A 10 -21.63 17.47 17.39
N LEU A 11 -22.09 18.24 16.39
CA LEU A 11 -21.63 18.14 15.01
C LEU A 11 -20.16 18.56 14.86
N PHE A 12 -19.71 19.61 15.54
CA PHE A 12 -18.30 20.02 15.55
C PHE A 12 -17.40 18.98 16.23
N PHE A 13 -17.82 18.39 17.35
CA PHE A 13 -17.07 17.32 18.02
C PHE A 13 -16.99 16.04 17.17
N LEU A 14 -18.07 15.69 16.47
CA LEU A 14 -18.09 14.53 15.57
C LEU A 14 -17.15 14.73 14.38
N ALA A 15 -17.15 15.92 13.76
CA ALA A 15 -16.25 16.26 12.66
C ALA A 15 -14.77 16.32 13.07
N ALA A 16 -14.47 16.79 14.28
CA ALA A 16 -13.11 16.79 14.81
C ALA A 16 -12.60 15.38 15.10
N ALA A 17 -13.46 14.49 15.61
CA ALA A 17 -13.11 13.10 15.88
C ALA A 17 -12.83 12.33 14.57
N THR A 18 -13.66 12.50 13.54
CA THR A 18 -13.45 11.85 12.23
C THR A 18 -12.18 12.34 11.54
N ALA A 19 -11.86 13.64 11.63
CA ALA A 19 -10.63 14.20 11.10
C ALA A 19 -9.38 13.63 11.80
N ALA A 20 -9.42 13.49 13.13
CA ALA A 20 -8.32 12.92 13.90
C ALA A 20 -8.08 11.43 13.57
N LEU A 21 -9.15 10.64 13.45
CA LEU A 21 -9.08 9.23 13.04
C LEU A 21 -8.55 9.07 11.60
N SER A 22 -8.93 9.96 10.69
CA SER A 22 -8.40 9.95 9.32
C SER A 22 -6.92 10.30 9.26
N ALA A 23 -6.45 11.26 10.08
CA ALA A 23 -5.04 11.62 10.16
C ALA A 23 -4.18 10.47 10.74
N ASP A 24 -4.75 9.71 11.67
CA ASP A 24 -4.12 8.52 12.24
C ASP A 24 -3.95 7.42 11.17
N LEU A 25 -4.99 7.14 10.38
CA LEU A 25 -4.89 6.18 9.27
C LEU A 25 -3.85 6.59 8.22
N GLU A 26 -3.83 7.86 7.82
CA GLU A 26 -2.85 8.35 6.83
C GLU A 26 -1.41 8.20 7.35
N THR A 27 -1.18 8.50 8.63
CA THR A 27 0.13 8.33 9.27
C THR A 27 0.55 6.86 9.28
N VAL A 28 -0.35 5.98 9.72
CA VAL A 28 -0.13 4.52 9.76
C VAL A 28 0.15 3.97 8.35
N LEU A 29 -0.57 4.45 7.34
CA LEU A 29 -0.38 4.07 5.94
C LEU A 29 1.00 4.51 5.44
N GLN A 30 1.39 5.75 5.69
CA GLN A 30 2.69 6.29 5.26
C GLN A 30 3.87 5.52 5.86
N GLU A 31 3.83 5.19 7.15
CA GLU A 31 4.87 4.38 7.82
C GLU A 31 5.07 2.99 7.19
N ARG A 32 4.01 2.44 6.57
CA ARG A 32 3.98 1.11 5.96
C ARG A 32 4.14 1.14 4.44
N THR A 33 4.28 2.33 3.86
CA THR A 33 4.39 2.52 2.42
C THR A 33 5.84 2.74 2.03
N VAL A 34 6.32 1.90 1.13
CA VAL A 34 7.59 2.09 0.42
C VAL A 34 7.28 2.49 -1.00
N VAL A 35 7.99 3.48 -1.53
CA VAL A 35 7.78 3.94 -2.90
C VAL A 35 9.00 3.65 -3.75
N ILE A 36 8.80 2.99 -4.89
CA ILE A 36 9.79 2.85 -5.96
C ILE A 36 9.34 3.69 -7.15
N TYR A 37 10.28 4.37 -7.78
CA TYR A 37 10.07 5.16 -8.98
C TYR A 37 10.90 4.58 -10.12
N PRO A 38 10.36 3.61 -10.90
CA PRO A 38 11.12 2.94 -11.94
C PRO A 38 11.74 3.93 -12.94
N GLU A 39 13.02 3.77 -13.26
CA GLU A 39 13.83 4.69 -14.10
C GLU A 39 13.93 6.13 -13.56
N GLY A 40 13.45 6.38 -12.33
CA GLY A 40 13.38 7.70 -11.72
C GLY A 40 14.69 8.11 -11.08
N GLN A 41 15.03 9.39 -11.19
CA GLN A 41 16.13 10.00 -10.45
C GLN A 41 15.59 10.93 -9.39
N VAL A 42 16.04 10.72 -8.13
CA VAL A 42 15.70 11.59 -7.01
C VAL A 42 16.66 12.78 -6.99
N LEU A 43 16.10 13.99 -7.03
CA LEU A 43 16.81 15.26 -6.95
C LEU A 43 16.20 16.11 -5.85
N GLY A 44 16.80 16.04 -4.65
CA GLY A 44 16.25 16.67 -3.46
C GLY A 44 14.88 16.07 -3.10
N ASN A 45 13.82 16.86 -3.18
CA ASN A 45 12.45 16.44 -2.95
C ASN A 45 11.66 16.15 -4.23
N MET A 46 12.33 16.13 -5.39
CA MET A 46 11.70 15.87 -6.69
C MET A 46 12.14 14.52 -7.25
N VAL A 47 11.23 13.86 -7.96
CA VAL A 47 11.55 12.68 -8.78
C VAL A 47 11.40 13.07 -10.24
N ILE A 48 12.46 12.89 -11.02
CA ILE A 48 12.49 13.22 -12.44
C ILE A 48 12.64 11.94 -13.26
N GLY A 49 11.98 11.90 -14.42
CA GLY A 49 12.20 10.84 -15.40
C GLY A 49 11.38 9.56 -15.18
N ALA A 50 10.90 9.32 -13.95
CA ALA A 50 10.25 8.09 -13.54
C ALA A 50 9.16 7.61 -14.51
N ARG A 51 9.25 6.35 -14.91
CA ARG A 51 8.30 5.65 -15.78
C ARG A 51 6.97 5.44 -15.09
N ALA A 52 7.03 5.14 -13.79
CA ALA A 52 5.88 4.89 -12.94
C ALA A 52 6.15 5.35 -11.50
N LYS A 53 5.11 5.31 -10.67
CA LYS A 53 5.19 5.34 -9.21
C LYS A 53 4.61 4.02 -8.70
N MET A 54 5.37 3.28 -7.91
CA MET A 54 4.93 2.03 -7.27
C MET A 54 4.95 2.19 -5.75
N GLU A 55 3.81 1.98 -5.11
CA GLU A 55 3.61 2.02 -3.67
C GLU A 55 3.44 0.59 -3.15
N PHE A 56 4.34 0.15 -2.28
CA PHE A 56 4.31 -1.14 -1.60
C PHE A 56 3.85 -0.90 -0.17
N ILE A 57 2.64 -1.33 0.15
CA ILE A 57 1.98 -1.07 1.42
C ILE A 57 1.95 -2.36 2.21
N TYR A 58 2.71 -2.43 3.30
CA TYR A 58 2.69 -3.58 4.20
C TYR A 58 1.45 -3.60 5.08
N VAL A 59 0.72 -4.71 5.07
CA VAL A 59 -0.52 -4.86 5.84
C VAL A 59 -0.26 -5.69 7.09
N ASP A 60 -0.02 -4.98 8.19
CA ASP A 60 0.11 -5.56 9.53
C ASP A 60 -1.18 -5.43 10.34
N LYS A 61 -1.12 -5.86 11.60
CA LYS A 61 -2.24 -5.73 12.52
C LYS A 61 -2.65 -4.27 12.71
N VAL A 62 -1.71 -3.35 12.83
CA VAL A 62 -1.98 -1.94 13.11
C VAL A 62 -2.76 -1.31 11.97
N LEU A 63 -2.30 -1.46 10.72
CA LEU A 63 -3.00 -0.95 9.55
C LEU A 63 -4.36 -1.61 9.37
N ALA A 64 -4.47 -2.93 9.55
CA ALA A 64 -5.74 -3.61 9.46
C ALA A 64 -6.77 -3.13 10.50
N HIS A 65 -6.33 -2.75 11.70
CA HIS A 65 -7.21 -2.16 12.72
C HIS A 65 -7.55 -0.72 12.39
N ALA A 66 -6.59 0.10 11.93
CA ALA A 66 -6.81 1.47 11.50
C ALA A 66 -7.86 1.54 10.38
N ILE A 67 -7.75 0.67 9.37
CA ILE A 67 -8.73 0.54 8.28
C ILE A 67 -10.14 0.24 8.81
N ARG A 68 -10.28 -0.61 9.83
CA ARG A 68 -11.60 -0.92 10.41
C ARG A 68 -12.14 0.16 11.33
N GLY A 69 -11.27 1.02 11.86
CA GLY A 69 -11.61 2.08 12.81
C GLY A 69 -12.10 3.37 12.17
N VAL A 70 -11.94 3.53 10.86
CA VAL A 70 -12.32 4.74 10.11
C VAL A 70 -13.63 4.50 9.34
N GLU A 71 -14.56 5.45 9.43
CA GLU A 71 -15.87 5.36 8.77
C GLU A 71 -15.79 5.48 7.24
N MET A 72 -14.83 6.27 6.73
CA MET A 72 -14.65 6.52 5.29
C MET A 72 -13.24 6.12 4.84
N VAL A 73 -13.01 4.82 4.64
CA VAL A 73 -11.78 4.31 4.05
C VAL A 73 -11.90 4.26 2.53
N PRO A 74 -10.83 4.58 1.76
CA PRO A 74 -10.82 4.35 0.33
C PRO A 74 -11.14 2.89 -0.02
N ASP A 75 -12.11 2.68 -0.93
CA ASP A 75 -12.59 1.34 -1.29
C ASP A 75 -11.47 0.38 -1.67
N TRP A 76 -10.47 0.85 -2.41
CA TRP A 76 -9.33 0.04 -2.81
C TRP A 76 -8.55 -0.47 -1.60
N LEU A 77 -8.30 0.37 -0.59
CA LEU A 77 -7.53 -0.01 0.58
C LEU A 77 -8.26 -1.09 1.38
N SER A 78 -9.58 -0.92 1.57
CA SER A 78 -10.44 -1.92 2.21
C SER A 78 -10.47 -3.24 1.40
N TRP A 79 -10.68 -3.15 0.09
CA TRP A 79 -10.79 -4.31 -0.81
C TRP A 79 -9.52 -5.15 -0.85
N TYR A 80 -8.34 -4.52 -1.00
CA TYR A 80 -7.07 -5.23 -1.13
C TYR A 80 -6.45 -5.64 0.22
N SER A 81 -6.84 -5.00 1.33
CA SER A 81 -6.43 -5.41 2.69
C SER A 81 -7.22 -6.60 3.25
N ARG A 82 -8.36 -6.98 2.64
CA ARG A 82 -9.28 -8.00 3.20
C ARG A 82 -8.67 -9.39 3.40
N HIS A 83 -7.59 -9.71 2.70
CA HIS A 83 -6.88 -10.96 2.89
C HIS A 83 -6.20 -11.02 4.26
N TRP A 84 -6.04 -9.89 4.96
CA TRP A 84 -5.50 -9.87 6.30
C TRP A 84 -6.37 -10.64 7.30
N GLY A 85 -5.77 -11.63 7.95
CA GLY A 85 -6.42 -12.51 8.93
C GLY A 85 -7.12 -13.73 8.32
N THR A 86 -7.03 -13.96 7.00
CA THR A 86 -7.51 -15.20 6.38
C THR A 86 -6.48 -16.32 6.51
N GLU A 87 -6.91 -17.58 6.33
CA GLU A 87 -5.96 -18.71 6.38
C GLU A 87 -4.96 -18.69 5.22
N GLU A 88 -5.30 -18.07 4.10
CA GLU A 88 -4.44 -17.98 2.91
C GLU A 88 -3.11 -17.23 3.17
N ILE A 89 -3.13 -16.30 4.14
CA ILE A 89 -1.98 -15.48 4.50
C ILE A 89 -1.26 -15.93 5.78
N LYS A 90 -1.67 -17.05 6.39
CA LYS A 90 -1.03 -17.53 7.63
C LYS A 90 0.43 -17.87 7.38
N GLY A 91 1.32 -17.29 8.20
CA GLY A 91 2.77 -17.43 8.02
C GLY A 91 3.35 -16.60 6.86
N LYS A 92 2.55 -15.72 6.26
CA LYS A 92 2.96 -14.84 5.16
C LYS A 92 2.88 -13.37 5.56
N ALA A 93 3.67 -12.55 4.87
CA ALA A 93 3.59 -11.10 4.87
C ALA A 93 2.69 -10.64 3.72
N LEU A 94 1.67 -9.84 4.03
CA LEU A 94 0.73 -9.29 3.05
C LEU A 94 1.19 -7.89 2.64
N PHE A 95 1.21 -7.64 1.33
CA PHE A 95 1.41 -6.31 0.75
C PHE A 95 0.26 -5.97 -0.20
N ILE A 96 -0.07 -4.69 -0.27
CA ILE A 96 -0.82 -4.09 -1.38
C ILE A 96 0.19 -3.35 -2.24
N ILE A 97 0.22 -3.62 -3.53
CA ILE A 97 1.08 -2.95 -4.50
C ILE A 97 0.18 -2.12 -5.40
N ARG A 98 0.28 -0.79 -5.27
CA ARG A 98 -0.42 0.17 -6.10
C ARG A 98 0.58 0.81 -7.05
N TYR A 99 0.25 0.90 -8.33
CA TYR A 99 1.13 1.49 -9.32
C TYR A 99 0.39 2.43 -10.25
N GLU A 100 1.08 3.47 -10.70
CA GLU A 100 0.61 4.46 -11.64
C GLU A 100 1.67 4.71 -12.71
N ALA A 101 1.31 4.53 -13.97
CA ALA A 101 2.18 4.78 -15.11
C ALA A 101 2.25 6.30 -15.38
N ASN A 102 3.42 6.92 -15.20
CA ASN A 102 3.63 8.33 -15.53
C ASN A 102 3.89 8.55 -17.04
N LYS A 103 4.32 7.48 -17.71
CA LYS A 103 4.64 7.39 -19.14
C LYS A 103 4.30 5.96 -19.60
N PRO A 104 4.25 5.68 -20.92
CA PRO A 104 4.08 4.31 -21.40
C PRO A 104 5.07 3.34 -20.75
N TRP A 105 4.57 2.29 -20.09
CA TRP A 105 5.35 1.42 -19.22
C TRP A 105 4.93 -0.03 -19.44
N SER A 106 5.89 -0.93 -19.65
CA SER A 106 5.62 -2.36 -19.68
C SER A 106 5.76 -2.90 -18.26
N PHE A 107 4.66 -3.32 -17.65
CA PHE A 107 4.62 -3.80 -16.28
C PHE A 107 4.39 -5.31 -16.23
N ASP A 108 5.32 -6.03 -15.59
CA ASP A 108 5.16 -7.43 -15.21
C ASP A 108 5.31 -7.57 -13.69
N PRO A 109 4.31 -8.13 -12.96
CA PRO A 109 4.45 -8.42 -11.55
C PRO A 109 5.63 -9.33 -11.18
N ALA A 110 6.11 -10.16 -12.10
CA ALA A 110 7.26 -11.05 -11.89
C ALA A 110 8.60 -10.29 -11.75
N ASP A 111 8.67 -9.05 -12.23
CA ASP A 111 9.84 -8.18 -12.09
C ASP A 111 9.97 -7.56 -10.68
N ILE A 112 8.96 -7.76 -9.84
CA ILE A 112 8.97 -7.36 -8.44
C ILE A 112 9.69 -8.41 -7.61
N SER A 113 10.56 -7.98 -6.69
CA SER A 113 11.14 -8.85 -5.66
C SER A 113 10.96 -8.26 -4.27
N ILE A 114 10.69 -9.14 -3.29
CA ILE A 114 10.57 -8.80 -1.88
C ILE A 114 11.50 -9.73 -1.09
N GLY A 115 12.40 -9.16 -0.30
CA GLY A 115 13.38 -9.92 0.48
C GLY A 115 14.35 -10.72 -0.41
N GLY A 116 14.61 -10.25 -1.63
CA GLY A 116 15.53 -10.89 -2.58
C GLY A 116 14.94 -12.04 -3.39
N ARG A 117 13.62 -12.29 -3.29
CA ARG A 117 12.92 -13.30 -4.10
C ARG A 117 11.89 -12.62 -5.00
N SER A 118 11.95 -12.91 -6.30
CA SER A 118 10.94 -12.47 -7.27
C SER A 118 9.56 -13.03 -6.92
N LEU A 119 8.52 -12.24 -7.21
CA LEU A 119 7.15 -12.68 -7.08
C LEU A 119 6.84 -13.76 -8.11
N GLU A 120 6.17 -14.81 -7.64
CA GLU A 120 5.58 -15.83 -8.48
C GLU A 120 4.07 -15.61 -8.56
N ARG A 121 3.42 -16.16 -9.60
CA ARG A 121 1.96 -16.06 -9.75
C ARG A 121 1.20 -16.52 -8.50
N LYS A 122 1.70 -17.53 -7.79
CA LYS A 122 1.10 -18.07 -6.55
C LYS A 122 1.14 -17.10 -5.36
N ASP A 123 1.99 -16.08 -5.43
CA ASP A 123 2.12 -15.07 -4.38
C ASP A 123 1.09 -13.95 -4.56
N ILE A 124 0.51 -13.81 -5.76
CA ILE A 124 -0.45 -12.75 -6.08
C ILE A 124 -1.87 -13.25 -5.80
N LEU A 125 -2.52 -12.63 -4.81
CA LEU A 125 -3.87 -12.97 -4.36
C LEU A 125 -4.96 -12.35 -5.25
N THR A 126 -4.63 -11.28 -5.96
CA THR A 126 -5.54 -10.68 -6.94
C THR A 126 -5.76 -11.64 -8.11
N ASP A 127 -7.03 -11.87 -8.47
CA ASP A 127 -7.40 -12.69 -9.62
C ASP A 127 -6.74 -12.14 -10.89
N LYS A 128 -6.24 -13.05 -11.74
CA LYS A 128 -5.51 -12.69 -12.96
C LYS A 128 -6.32 -11.76 -13.87
N ALA A 129 -7.64 -11.91 -13.93
CA ALA A 129 -8.51 -11.08 -14.75
C ALA A 129 -8.56 -9.61 -14.30
N PHE A 130 -8.15 -9.30 -13.06
CA PHE A 130 -8.14 -7.95 -12.51
C PHE A 130 -6.74 -7.33 -12.43
N ILE A 131 -5.71 -8.03 -12.90
CA ILE A 131 -4.35 -7.50 -12.91
C ILE A 131 -4.13 -6.69 -14.18
N VAL A 132 -3.69 -5.46 -14.01
CA VAL A 132 -3.39 -4.52 -15.09
C VAL A 132 -1.90 -4.63 -15.43
N GLU A 133 -1.55 -5.60 -16.27
CA GLU A 133 -0.16 -5.91 -16.67
C GLU A 133 0.05 -5.80 -18.19
N GLY A 134 1.32 -5.81 -18.61
CA GLY A 134 1.75 -5.61 -20.00
C GLY A 134 2.01 -4.13 -20.32
N ASP A 135 1.74 -3.73 -21.56
CA ASP A 135 2.00 -2.36 -22.01
C ASP A 135 0.91 -1.40 -21.54
N LEU A 136 1.25 -0.59 -20.53
CA LEU A 136 0.36 0.35 -19.87
C LEU A 136 0.53 1.76 -20.47
N PRO A 137 -0.55 2.41 -20.94
CA PRO A 137 -0.49 3.82 -21.30
C PRO A 137 -0.30 4.71 -20.06
N SER A 138 0.16 5.94 -20.28
CA SER A 138 0.26 6.96 -19.22
C SER A 138 -1.10 7.17 -18.52
N GLY A 139 -1.07 7.34 -17.21
CA GLY A 139 -2.25 7.52 -16.35
C GLY A 139 -2.93 6.20 -15.95
N THR A 140 -2.44 5.05 -16.42
CA THR A 140 -2.95 3.75 -15.97
C THR A 140 -2.62 3.54 -14.51
N VAL A 141 -3.64 3.19 -13.72
CA VAL A 141 -3.50 2.82 -12.31
C VAL A 141 -3.91 1.36 -12.15
N GLY A 142 -3.09 0.59 -11.44
CA GLY A 142 -3.42 -0.78 -11.06
C GLY A 142 -3.07 -1.04 -9.59
N ILE A 143 -3.71 -2.06 -9.03
CA ILE A 143 -3.55 -2.45 -7.62
C ILE A 143 -3.60 -3.97 -7.54
N LEU A 144 -2.73 -4.56 -6.73
CA LEU A 144 -2.72 -5.99 -6.45
C LEU A 144 -2.37 -6.31 -4.99
N SER A 145 -2.94 -7.37 -4.45
CA SER A 145 -2.58 -7.94 -3.16
C SER A 145 -1.61 -9.09 -3.36
N VAL A 146 -0.52 -9.13 -2.60
CA VAL A 146 0.48 -10.20 -2.65
C VAL A 146 0.79 -10.71 -1.25
N ALA A 147 1.02 -12.01 -1.13
CA ALA A 147 1.44 -12.66 0.10
C ALA A 147 2.73 -13.45 -0.13
N VAL A 148 3.80 -13.02 0.53
CA VAL A 148 5.11 -13.66 0.46
C VAL A 148 5.44 -14.35 1.80
N PRO A 149 6.32 -15.37 1.83
CA PRO A 149 6.75 -15.97 3.09
C PRO A 149 7.25 -14.92 4.09
N SER A 150 6.82 -15.00 5.36
CA SER A 150 7.07 -13.97 6.37
C SER A 150 8.54 -13.72 6.69
N GLU A 151 9.41 -14.71 6.44
CA GLU A 151 10.87 -14.61 6.56
C GLU A 151 11.50 -13.59 5.61
N LEU A 152 10.81 -13.28 4.50
CA LEU A 152 11.24 -12.30 3.51
C LEU A 152 10.91 -10.86 3.93
N ALA A 153 9.97 -10.67 4.85
CA ALA A 153 9.53 -9.36 5.35
C ALA A 153 9.13 -9.45 6.83
N SER A 154 10.09 -9.81 7.68
CA SER A 154 9.86 -9.99 9.12
C SER A 154 9.85 -8.64 9.85
N PRO A 155 8.93 -8.41 10.82
CA PRO A 155 8.88 -7.18 11.60
C PRO A 155 10.23 -6.80 12.23
N GLY A 156 10.60 -5.52 12.09
CA GLY A 156 11.87 -4.97 12.59
C GLY A 156 13.12 -5.32 11.77
N LYS A 157 12.98 -6.08 10.67
CA LYS A 157 14.10 -6.47 9.81
C LYS A 157 14.17 -5.57 8.57
N ALA A 158 15.38 -5.18 8.19
CA ALA A 158 15.63 -4.57 6.89
C ALA A 158 15.30 -5.57 5.77
N THR A 159 14.48 -5.13 4.83
CA THR A 159 13.99 -5.90 3.69
C THR A 159 14.22 -5.08 2.43
N VAL A 160 14.82 -5.69 1.42
CA VAL A 160 14.96 -5.08 0.10
C VAL A 160 13.71 -5.35 -0.69
N ILE A 161 13.10 -4.29 -1.22
CA ILE A 161 12.04 -4.34 -2.22
C ILE A 161 12.62 -3.82 -3.52
N SER A 162 12.34 -4.50 -4.63
CA SER A 162 12.84 -4.12 -5.94
C SER A 162 11.79 -4.25 -7.02
N TYR A 163 11.96 -3.45 -8.07
CA TYR A 163 11.34 -3.64 -9.37
C TYR A 163 12.43 -3.51 -10.42
N LEU A 164 12.72 -4.58 -11.15
CA LEU A 164 13.91 -4.68 -12.02
C LEU A 164 15.20 -4.28 -11.25
N GLU A 165 15.91 -3.27 -11.73
CA GLU A 165 17.15 -2.75 -11.14
C GLU A 165 16.94 -1.69 -10.05
N ASP A 166 15.73 -1.14 -9.95
CA ASP A 166 15.38 -0.14 -8.94
C ASP A 166 15.09 -0.83 -7.60
N THR A 167 15.83 -0.45 -6.56
CA THR A 167 15.77 -1.08 -5.24
C THR A 167 15.62 -0.06 -4.12
N VAL A 168 14.90 -0.46 -3.08
CA VAL A 168 14.79 0.30 -1.82
C VAL A 168 14.98 -0.67 -0.66
N GLU A 169 15.85 -0.33 0.27
CA GLU A 169 15.92 -0.98 1.57
C GLU A 169 14.93 -0.31 2.53
N TRP A 170 14.07 -1.12 3.14
CA TRP A 170 13.06 -0.65 4.07
C TRP A 170 13.03 -1.53 5.31
N THR A 171 12.95 -0.91 6.48
CA THR A 171 12.78 -1.65 7.74
C THR A 171 11.30 -1.89 7.97
N VAL A 172 10.90 -3.16 8.00
CA VAL A 172 9.52 -3.56 8.27
C VAL A 172 9.10 -3.01 9.65
N PRO A 173 7.99 -2.28 9.78
CA PRO A 173 7.50 -1.76 11.05
C PRO A 173 7.47 -2.83 12.14
N ALA A 174 8.08 -2.50 13.28
CA ALA A 174 8.18 -3.39 14.42
C ALA A 174 6.94 -3.24 15.32
N LYS A 175 5.91 -4.03 15.02
CA LYS A 175 4.61 -4.08 15.74
C LYS A 175 3.77 -2.82 15.74
#